data_AF-A0A2E7VFJ7-F1
#
_entry.id   AF-A0A2E7VFJ7-F1
#
_cell.length_a   1.000
_cell.length_b   1.000
_cell.length_c   1.000
_cell.angle_alpha   90.00
_cell.angle_beta   90.00
_cell.angle_gamma   90.00
#
_symmetry.space_group_name_H-M   'P 1'
#
loop_
_entity.id
_entity.type
_entity.pdbx_description
1 polymer ?
#
loop_
_entity_poly.entity_id
_entity_poly.type
_entity_poly.pdbx_seq_one_letter_code
_entity_poly.pdbx_strand_id
1 'polypeptide(L)'
;MSKTVWDIRRWKGANARIQVVDKRKGSWGNIGLDHVVFTNEAKANPPPPPAGFDKNSVSTIAKREGLDGKRLQAWVDAMALAQKNRSDVLAPLVAVLGSKNPDWNTVRLVAGNADDRRTRYLEALGKLELAVDYGNLSPGDFMQDGVTFGRRPKLPGDLLLNQSGGLAGVARWGMARREPVWNGLRIVDSAKDSGGGLGFFRAGMTLRSPTFTNSNGDAHYLVRGKAKAIAVVDSHRLIQGPLHGNASINVGRTGELAWSSQDLDKRGQTYLGHRLHTEFTPTDGNDFEVLMIDLSNDGGARNEVLAFLNDPPNALLAGAESLGEDPRREKLASLVAKNLTTVAGKLATGFGSGSQSIEWARLADWLVRRKDALGLGGLNVDEAFLARHRELTAGIKRDSRTAMAMLDGSADDEYVFLRGNHRNQGEDVPRRFLEALDGLENPAPKVGSGRLDLAGQITDPKRNPYVTRVLVNRLWHHLFGRGIVPSTDDFGVLGQRPTHPELLDHLALRLVANGWSNKAMIKEIV
;
A
#
# COMPACT_ATOMS: atom_id res chain seq x y z
N MET A 1 -9.90 -8.00 34.61
CA MET A 1 -9.07 -6.78 34.64
C MET A 1 -9.96 -5.58 34.38
N SER A 2 -10.00 -4.60 35.28
CA SER A 2 -10.75 -3.35 35.05
C SER A 2 -9.84 -2.33 34.37
N LYS A 3 -10.37 -1.59 33.39
CA LYS A 3 -9.65 -0.52 32.68
C LYS A 3 -10.15 0.83 33.18
N THR A 4 -9.30 1.57 33.87
CA THR A 4 -9.58 2.96 34.29
C THR A 4 -8.90 3.92 33.31
N VAL A 5 -9.62 4.94 32.83
CA VAL A 5 -9.12 5.90 31.83
C VAL A 5 -9.46 7.31 32.27
N TRP A 6 -8.47 8.21 32.21
CA TRP A 6 -8.60 9.65 32.50
C TRP A 6 -8.34 10.48 31.24
N ASP A 7 -9.12 11.53 31.01
CA ASP A 7 -8.81 12.54 29.99
C ASP A 7 -7.87 13.59 30.58
N ILE A 8 -6.62 13.55 30.15
CA ILE A 8 -5.55 14.44 30.63
C ILE A 8 -5.13 15.46 29.56
N ARG A 9 -5.87 15.61 28.46
CA ARG A 9 -5.48 16.49 27.33
C ARG A 9 -5.23 17.93 27.74
N ARG A 10 -5.96 18.44 28.73
CA ARG A 10 -5.80 19.80 29.29
C ARG A 10 -4.45 20.01 30.03
N TRP A 11 -3.70 18.95 30.31
CA TRP A 11 -2.39 18.98 31.00
C TRP A 11 -1.24 18.57 30.06
N LYS A 12 -1.45 18.64 28.73
CA LYS A 12 -0.43 18.26 27.75
C LYS A 12 0.85 19.08 27.97
N GLY A 13 1.96 18.40 28.26
CA GLY A 13 3.26 19.02 28.53
C GLY A 13 3.59 19.23 30.02
N ALA A 14 2.67 18.94 30.95
CA ALA A 14 2.91 19.00 32.38
C ALA A 14 3.46 17.67 32.96
N ASN A 15 4.22 17.76 34.05
CA ASN A 15 4.63 16.59 34.83
C ASN A 15 3.44 16.02 35.62
N ALA A 16 3.29 14.69 35.66
CA ALA A 16 2.20 14.02 36.36
C ALA A 16 2.70 12.84 37.21
N ARG A 17 1.97 12.52 38.29
CA ARG A 17 2.19 11.36 39.16
C ARG A 17 0.89 10.59 39.34
N ILE A 18 0.91 9.27 39.12
CA ILE A 18 -0.22 8.38 39.39
C ILE A 18 -0.03 7.77 40.79
N GLN A 19 -1.05 7.88 41.64
CA GLN A 19 -1.09 7.22 42.96
C GLN A 19 -2.28 6.27 42.99
N VAL A 20 -2.02 5.00 43.31
CA VAL A 20 -3.04 3.98 43.51
C VAL A 20 -3.10 3.68 45.00
N VAL A 21 -4.27 3.92 45.61
CA VAL A 21 -4.45 3.82 47.06
C VAL A 21 -5.51 2.76 47.35
N ASP A 22 -5.12 1.72 48.07
CA ASP A 22 -6.08 0.76 48.62
C ASP A 22 -6.84 1.43 49.77
N LYS A 23 -8.17 1.44 49.70
CA LYS A 23 -9.04 2.04 50.73
C LYS A 23 -9.48 1.03 51.79
N ARG A 24 -9.05 -0.23 51.72
CA ARG A 24 -9.38 -1.26 52.72
C ARG A 24 -8.50 -1.11 53.96
N LYS A 25 -9.11 -1.19 55.14
CA LYS A 25 -8.40 -1.29 56.42
C LYS A 25 -8.17 -2.77 56.74
N GLY A 26 -7.07 -3.32 56.22
CA GLY A 26 -6.65 -4.71 56.47
C GLY A 26 -5.15 -4.86 56.21
N SER A 27 -4.50 -5.80 56.91
CA SER A 27 -3.04 -5.77 57.09
C SER A 27 -2.22 -6.17 55.86
N TRP A 28 -2.82 -6.73 54.81
CA TRP A 28 -2.13 -7.14 53.58
C TRP A 28 -3.07 -7.03 52.37
N GLY A 29 -2.71 -6.20 51.39
CA GLY A 29 -3.40 -6.07 50.10
C GLY A 29 -2.39 -5.83 48.99
N ASN A 30 -2.44 -6.64 47.93
CA ASN A 30 -1.63 -6.43 46.73
C ASN A 30 -2.44 -5.60 45.72
N ILE A 31 -1.88 -4.47 45.26
CA ILE A 31 -2.44 -3.72 44.13
C ILE A 31 -1.73 -4.15 42.85
N GLY A 32 -2.43 -4.88 41.98
CA GLY A 32 -1.93 -5.22 40.64
C GLY A 32 -2.12 -4.05 39.68
N LEU A 33 -1.02 -3.47 39.20
CA LEU A 33 -0.99 -2.50 38.11
C LEU A 33 -0.11 -3.05 36.99
N ASP A 34 -0.73 -3.59 35.95
CA ASP A 34 0.03 -4.25 34.87
C ASP A 34 0.59 -3.24 33.86
N HIS A 35 -0.26 -2.39 33.27
CA HIS A 35 0.13 -1.46 32.21
C HIS A 35 -0.39 -0.04 32.43
N VAL A 36 0.46 0.95 32.11
CA VAL A 36 0.08 2.36 31.94
C VAL A 36 0.33 2.75 30.49
N VAL A 37 -0.73 3.07 29.75
CA VAL A 37 -0.65 3.38 28.31
C VAL A 37 -1.19 4.79 28.05
N PHE A 38 -0.35 5.65 27.49
CA PHE A 38 -0.80 6.90 26.88
C PHE A 38 -1.34 6.57 25.49
N THR A 39 -2.60 6.88 25.23
CA THR A 39 -3.24 6.64 23.93
C THR A 39 -3.97 7.87 23.45
N ASN A 40 -3.89 8.10 22.14
CA ASN A 40 -4.74 9.05 21.43
C ASN A 40 -5.99 8.37 20.85
N GLU A 41 -6.17 7.07 21.09
CA GLU A 41 -7.46 6.41 20.86
C GLU A 41 -8.50 7.15 21.67
N ALA A 42 -9.40 7.83 20.96
CA ALA A 42 -10.57 8.40 21.58
C ALA A 42 -11.24 7.29 22.39
N LYS A 43 -11.37 7.49 23.70
CA LYS A 43 -12.39 6.75 24.45
C LYS A 43 -13.69 7.14 23.76
N ALA A 44 -14.22 6.25 22.92
CA ALA A 44 -15.63 6.28 22.55
C ALA A 44 -16.42 5.85 23.80
N ASN A 45 -16.25 6.58 24.91
CA ASN A 45 -17.42 6.86 25.69
C ASN A 45 -18.18 7.84 24.79
N PRO A 46 -19.36 7.45 24.25
CA PRO A 46 -20.21 8.44 23.64
C PRO A 46 -20.28 9.60 24.65
N PRO A 47 -20.03 10.86 24.23
CA PRO A 47 -20.30 11.98 25.11
C PRO A 47 -21.72 11.79 25.65
N PRO A 48 -22.00 12.08 26.94
CA PRO A 48 -23.37 12.09 27.41
C PRO A 48 -24.19 12.88 26.38
N PRO A 49 -25.35 12.34 25.96
CA PRO A 49 -26.13 12.97 24.90
C PRO A 49 -26.28 14.45 25.27
N PRO A 50 -26.13 15.37 24.31
CA PRO A 50 -26.34 16.79 24.57
C PRO A 50 -27.67 16.93 25.30
N ALA A 51 -27.68 17.73 26.36
CA ALA A 51 -28.88 18.01 27.12
C ALA A 51 -29.95 18.52 26.14
N GLY A 52 -30.91 17.66 25.79
CA GLY A 52 -31.84 17.96 24.71
C GLY A 52 -32.66 16.77 24.19
N PHE A 53 -32.16 15.53 24.25
CA PHE A 53 -32.95 14.36 23.87
C PHE A 53 -33.30 13.51 25.09
N ASP A 54 -34.57 13.56 25.50
CA ASP A 54 -35.11 12.62 26.47
C ASP A 54 -35.10 11.21 25.86
N LYS A 55 -34.42 10.25 26.48
CA LYS A 55 -34.39 8.85 26.02
C LYS A 55 -35.81 8.27 25.91
N ASN A 56 -36.74 8.73 26.75
CA ASN A 56 -38.14 8.32 26.67
C ASN A 56 -38.78 8.84 25.38
N SER A 57 -38.44 10.04 24.92
CA SER A 57 -38.92 10.60 23.65
C SER A 57 -38.45 9.79 22.44
N VAL A 58 -37.18 9.36 22.38
CA VAL A 58 -36.65 8.52 21.29
C VAL A 58 -37.35 7.17 21.26
N SER A 59 -37.54 6.53 22.43
CA SER A 59 -38.25 5.25 22.51
C SER A 59 -39.72 5.36 22.11
N THR A 60 -40.36 6.49 22.42
CA THR A 60 -41.76 6.77 22.08
C THR A 60 -41.91 6.98 20.57
N ILE A 61 -41.02 7.77 19.96
CA ILE A 61 -40.98 7.98 18.52
C ILE A 61 -40.68 6.65 17.81
N ALA A 62 -39.71 5.87 18.28
CA ALA A 62 -39.39 4.58 17.70
C ALA A 62 -40.61 3.64 17.68
N LYS A 63 -41.36 3.55 18.79
CA LYS A 63 -42.60 2.78 18.85
C LYS A 63 -43.67 3.31 17.92
N ARG A 64 -43.89 4.63 17.90
CA ARG A 64 -44.90 5.28 17.05
C ARG A 64 -44.64 5.05 15.56
N GLU A 65 -43.38 5.12 15.15
CA GLU A 65 -42.96 5.00 13.75
C GLU A 65 -42.56 3.56 13.34
N GLY A 66 -42.66 2.58 14.25
CA GLY A 66 -42.28 1.18 13.97
C GLY A 66 -40.79 0.97 13.72
N LEU A 67 -39.91 1.79 14.30
CA LEU A 67 -38.46 1.75 14.12
C LEU A 67 -37.76 0.96 15.23
N ASP A 68 -36.58 0.42 14.93
CA ASP A 68 -35.69 -0.13 15.95
C ASP A 68 -35.19 1.00 16.88
N GLY A 69 -35.64 0.99 18.14
CA GLY A 69 -35.33 2.04 19.10
C GLY A 69 -33.85 2.15 19.46
N LYS A 70 -33.09 1.04 19.44
CA LYS A 70 -31.64 1.07 19.73
C LYS A 70 -30.89 1.70 18.56
N ARG A 71 -31.23 1.32 17.33
CA ARG A 71 -30.65 1.91 16.12
C ARG A 71 -31.02 3.39 16.01
N LEU A 72 -32.27 3.77 16.28
CA LEU A 72 -32.66 5.18 16.27
C LEU A 72 -31.86 6.00 17.29
N GLN A 73 -31.71 5.50 18.53
CA GLN A 73 -30.89 6.16 19.54
C GLN A 73 -29.42 6.30 19.10
N ALA A 74 -28.85 5.26 18.49
CA ALA A 74 -27.49 5.29 17.96
C ALA A 74 -27.28 6.41 16.91
N TRP A 75 -28.24 6.59 15.98
CA TRP A 75 -28.19 7.68 15.01
C TRP A 75 -28.36 9.06 15.65
N VAL A 76 -29.24 9.20 16.64
CA VAL A 76 -29.39 10.45 17.42
C VAL A 76 -28.08 10.82 18.12
N ASP A 77 -27.42 9.84 18.75
CA ASP A 77 -26.14 10.03 19.43
C ASP A 77 -25.02 10.41 18.43
N ALA A 78 -25.02 9.81 17.23
CA ALA A 78 -24.08 10.17 16.17
C ALA A 78 -24.27 11.60 15.65
N MET A 79 -25.52 12.03 15.46
CA MET A 79 -25.86 13.41 15.10
C MET A 79 -25.44 14.42 16.19
N ALA A 80 -25.69 14.08 17.45
CA ALA A 80 -25.23 14.86 18.59
C ALA A 80 -23.71 15.05 18.63
N LEU A 81 -22.94 14.01 18.29
CA LEU A 81 -21.49 14.09 18.19
C LEU A 81 -21.06 14.98 17.01
N ALA A 82 -21.70 14.82 15.86
CA ALA A 82 -21.41 15.60 14.66
C ALA A 82 -21.68 17.10 14.85
N GLN A 83 -22.63 17.48 15.72
CA GLN A 83 -22.84 18.88 16.11
C GLN A 83 -21.58 19.56 16.64
N LYS A 84 -20.69 18.80 17.30
CA LYS A 84 -19.44 19.29 17.91
C LYS A 84 -18.24 19.16 16.97
N ASN A 85 -18.39 18.51 15.82
CA ASN A 85 -17.31 18.25 14.87
C ASN A 85 -17.74 18.61 13.44
N ARG A 86 -17.37 19.81 12.99
CA ARG A 86 -17.71 20.31 11.64
C ARG A 86 -17.14 19.46 10.49
N SER A 87 -16.12 18.65 10.74
CA SER A 87 -15.52 17.76 9.73
C SER A 87 -16.25 16.41 9.59
N ASP A 88 -17.21 16.12 10.48
CA ASP A 88 -17.99 14.88 10.42
C ASP A 88 -18.99 14.92 9.25
N VAL A 89 -19.20 13.76 8.62
CA VAL A 89 -20.09 13.58 7.48
C VAL A 89 -21.53 13.99 7.79
N LEU A 90 -21.99 13.87 9.05
CA LEU A 90 -23.33 14.26 9.46
C LEU A 90 -23.46 15.75 9.85
N ALA A 91 -22.37 16.49 10.00
CA ALA A 91 -22.43 17.87 10.51
C ALA A 91 -23.38 18.79 9.73
N PRO A 92 -23.42 18.78 8.38
CA PRO A 92 -24.37 19.58 7.62
C PRO A 92 -25.84 19.18 7.83
N LEU A 93 -26.10 17.88 8.04
CA LEU A 93 -27.45 17.37 8.29
C LEU A 93 -27.98 17.88 9.63
N VAL A 94 -27.11 17.93 10.64
CA VAL A 94 -27.44 18.43 11.97
C VAL A 94 -27.77 19.92 11.95
N ALA A 95 -27.08 20.71 11.13
CA ALA A 95 -27.34 22.15 10.97
C ALA A 95 -28.77 22.44 10.48
N VAL A 96 -29.36 21.54 9.69
CA VAL A 96 -30.73 21.66 9.16
C VAL A 96 -31.75 20.99 10.07
N LEU A 97 -31.53 19.73 10.44
CA LEU A 97 -32.54 18.92 11.14
C LEU A 97 -32.57 19.17 12.65
N GLY A 98 -31.44 19.54 13.24
CA GLY A 98 -31.29 19.70 14.69
C GLY A 98 -31.65 21.07 15.23
N SER A 99 -31.93 22.05 14.37
CA SER A 99 -32.26 23.43 14.76
C SER A 99 -33.75 23.74 14.53
N LYS A 100 -34.35 24.62 15.34
CA LYS A 100 -35.68 25.19 15.05
C LYS A 100 -35.65 26.10 13.82
N ASN A 101 -34.53 26.79 13.61
CA ASN A 101 -34.25 27.61 12.43
C ASN A 101 -33.23 26.86 11.57
N PRO A 102 -33.66 26.14 10.51
CA PRO A 102 -32.77 25.34 9.70
C PRO A 102 -31.71 26.21 9.01
N ASP A 103 -30.45 25.80 9.09
CA ASP A 103 -29.38 26.45 8.34
C ASP A 103 -29.15 25.73 7.00
N TRP A 104 -29.98 26.06 6.01
CA TRP A 104 -29.83 25.55 4.65
C TRP A 104 -28.59 26.09 3.93
N ASN A 105 -28.05 27.22 4.38
CA ASN A 105 -26.83 27.78 3.79
C ASN A 105 -25.63 26.87 4.05
N THR A 106 -25.55 26.22 5.22
CA THR A 106 -24.53 25.20 5.48
C THR A 106 -24.59 24.05 4.47
N VAL A 107 -25.79 23.53 4.16
CA VAL A 107 -25.94 22.45 3.16
C VAL A 107 -25.54 22.94 1.78
N ARG A 108 -25.99 24.14 1.36
CA ARG A 108 -25.61 24.71 0.06
C ARG A 108 -24.13 25.00 -0.05
N LEU A 109 -23.47 25.46 1.01
CA LEU A 109 -22.04 25.76 0.97
C LEU A 109 -21.21 24.48 0.87
N VAL A 110 -21.62 23.43 1.57
CA VAL A 110 -20.94 22.12 1.52
C VAL A 110 -21.18 21.40 0.19
N ALA A 111 -22.39 21.50 -0.37
CA ALA A 111 -22.75 20.82 -1.62
C ALA A 111 -22.44 21.64 -2.89
N GLY A 112 -22.69 22.95 -2.86
CA GLY A 112 -22.71 23.84 -4.02
C GLY A 112 -21.36 24.07 -4.68
N ASN A 113 -20.26 23.75 -3.98
CA ASN A 113 -18.90 23.86 -4.55
C ASN A 113 -18.31 22.48 -4.88
N ALA A 114 -19.10 21.39 -4.84
CA ALA A 114 -18.58 20.05 -5.06
C ALA A 114 -17.96 19.89 -6.46
N ASP A 115 -18.66 20.37 -7.50
CA ASP A 115 -18.19 20.31 -8.88
C ASP A 115 -16.93 21.15 -9.07
N ASP A 116 -16.92 22.41 -8.60
CA ASP A 116 -15.75 23.29 -8.65
C ASP A 116 -14.53 22.67 -7.94
N ARG A 117 -14.74 22.03 -6.78
CA ARG A 117 -13.66 21.34 -6.05
C ARG A 117 -13.12 20.15 -6.84
N ARG A 118 -13.99 19.37 -7.50
CA ARG A 118 -13.56 18.28 -8.39
C ARG A 118 -12.80 18.83 -9.59
N THR A 119 -13.28 19.89 -10.22
CA THR A 119 -12.62 20.53 -11.36
C THR A 119 -11.24 21.02 -10.95
N ARG A 120 -11.12 21.79 -9.85
CA ARG A 120 -9.80 22.24 -9.34
C ARG A 120 -8.88 21.07 -9.01
N TYR A 121 -9.40 20.01 -8.41
CA TYR A 121 -8.62 18.80 -8.14
C TYR A 121 -8.10 18.14 -9.41
N LEU A 122 -8.95 17.97 -10.43
CA LEU A 122 -8.57 17.35 -11.71
C LEU A 122 -7.59 18.23 -12.50
N GLU A 123 -7.81 19.55 -12.51
CA GLU A 123 -6.87 20.52 -13.10
C GLU A 123 -5.53 20.50 -12.40
N ALA A 124 -5.51 20.48 -11.06
CA ALA A 124 -4.29 20.37 -10.29
C ALA A 124 -3.58 19.04 -10.55
N LEU A 125 -4.32 17.93 -10.55
CA LEU A 125 -3.77 16.60 -10.85
C LEU A 125 -3.15 16.55 -12.25
N GLY A 126 -3.77 17.19 -13.25
CA GLY A 126 -3.26 17.30 -14.61
C GLY A 126 -2.03 18.19 -14.78
N LYS A 127 -1.70 19.04 -13.79
CA LYS A 127 -0.45 19.82 -13.75
C LYS A 127 0.72 19.05 -13.15
N LEU A 128 0.45 17.97 -12.42
CA LEU A 128 1.49 17.14 -11.82
C LEU A 128 2.13 16.25 -12.89
N GLU A 129 3.44 16.04 -12.76
CA GLU A 129 4.18 15.07 -13.58
C GLU A 129 4.27 13.78 -12.77
N LEU A 130 3.20 12.99 -12.80
CA LEU A 130 3.11 11.79 -11.97
C LEU A 130 3.98 10.67 -12.54
N ALA A 131 5.13 10.45 -11.92
CA ALA A 131 5.93 9.24 -12.14
C ALA A 131 5.18 7.99 -11.68
N VAL A 132 4.40 8.11 -10.60
CA VAL A 132 3.58 7.02 -10.07
C VAL A 132 2.28 7.57 -9.52
N ASP A 133 1.16 6.97 -9.92
CA ASP A 133 -0.13 7.04 -9.25
C ASP A 133 -0.56 5.63 -8.85
N TYR A 134 -0.49 5.31 -7.56
CA TYR A 134 -0.88 3.99 -7.07
C TYR A 134 -2.38 3.70 -7.22
N GLY A 135 -3.21 4.71 -7.48
CA GLY A 135 -4.63 4.52 -7.82
C GLY A 135 -4.88 4.07 -9.26
N ASN A 136 -3.88 4.23 -10.14
CA ASN A 136 -3.98 3.92 -11.57
C ASN A 136 -2.79 3.08 -12.07
N LEU A 137 -2.08 2.41 -11.16
CA LEU A 137 -0.89 1.64 -11.48
C LEU A 137 -1.24 0.32 -12.17
N SER A 138 -0.54 -0.01 -13.25
CA SER A 138 -0.70 -1.30 -13.91
C SER A 138 -0.34 -2.45 -12.96
N PRO A 139 -1.02 -3.61 -13.03
CA PRO A 139 -0.73 -4.74 -12.15
C PRO A 139 0.73 -5.20 -12.16
N GLY A 140 1.42 -5.09 -13.30
CA GLY A 140 2.84 -5.46 -13.47
C GLY A 140 3.85 -4.46 -12.89
N ASP A 141 3.40 -3.25 -12.56
CA ASP A 141 4.25 -2.15 -12.10
C ASP A 141 4.28 -2.04 -10.57
N PHE A 142 3.48 -2.84 -9.87
CA PHE A 142 3.47 -2.89 -8.41
C PHE A 142 4.54 -3.83 -7.87
N MET A 143 5.65 -3.26 -7.40
CA MET A 143 6.83 -4.02 -6.99
C MET A 143 7.17 -3.81 -5.52
N GLN A 144 7.58 -4.88 -4.85
CA GLN A 144 8.03 -4.83 -3.47
C GLN A 144 9.04 -5.93 -3.18
N ASP A 145 9.95 -5.66 -2.27
CA ASP A 145 10.76 -6.67 -1.61
C ASP A 145 9.96 -7.27 -0.44
N GLY A 146 9.64 -8.56 -0.55
CA GLY A 146 8.81 -9.27 0.40
C GLY A 146 7.31 -9.22 0.05
N VAL A 147 6.47 -9.09 1.07
CA VAL A 147 5.01 -9.25 0.95
C VAL A 147 4.21 -8.25 1.79
N THR A 148 4.91 -7.25 2.35
CA THR A 148 4.34 -6.38 3.39
C THR A 148 3.32 -5.38 2.85
N PHE A 149 3.31 -5.09 1.54
CA PHE A 149 2.40 -4.14 0.90
C PHE A 149 1.23 -4.80 0.16
N GLY A 150 1.07 -6.12 0.29
CA GLY A 150 0.01 -6.88 -0.40
C GLY A 150 0.43 -7.30 -1.82
N ARG A 151 -0.52 -7.62 -2.71
CA ARG A 151 -0.22 -8.04 -4.09
C ARG A 151 -0.48 -6.97 -5.15
N ARG A 152 -1.16 -5.88 -4.76
CA ARG A 152 -1.52 -4.74 -5.59
C ARG A 152 -1.75 -3.53 -4.70
N PRO A 153 -1.78 -2.30 -5.25
CA PRO A 153 -2.27 -1.15 -4.52
C PRO A 153 -3.71 -1.36 -4.04
N LYS A 154 -4.05 -0.70 -2.94
CA LYS A 154 -5.44 -0.55 -2.49
C LYS A 154 -6.12 0.51 -3.34
N LEU A 155 -7.38 0.25 -3.70
CA LEU A 155 -8.25 1.14 -4.46
C LEU A 155 -9.43 1.60 -3.58
N PRO A 156 -10.09 2.72 -3.93
CA PRO A 156 -11.28 3.18 -3.20
C PRO A 156 -12.30 2.05 -2.95
N GLY A 157 -12.69 1.86 -1.69
CA GLY A 157 -13.61 0.83 -1.25
C GLY A 157 -12.97 -0.51 -0.83
N ASP A 158 -11.70 -0.75 -1.11
CA ASP A 158 -11.02 -1.98 -0.68
C ASP A 158 -11.06 -2.12 0.85
N LEU A 159 -11.30 -3.34 1.33
CA LEU A 159 -11.31 -3.64 2.76
C LEU A 159 -9.94 -3.37 3.40
N LEU A 160 -9.98 -2.69 4.54
CA LEU A 160 -8.82 -2.47 5.40
C LEU A 160 -9.00 -3.31 6.66
N LEU A 161 -8.12 -4.29 6.84
CA LEU A 161 -8.12 -5.14 8.04
C LEU A 161 -7.09 -4.63 9.04
N ASN A 162 -7.38 -4.81 10.33
CA ASN A 162 -6.41 -4.64 11.39
C ASN A 162 -5.52 -5.89 11.53
N GLN A 163 -4.53 -5.85 12.41
CA GLN A 163 -3.58 -6.96 12.61
C GLN A 163 -4.27 -8.28 13.05
N SER A 164 -5.40 -8.21 13.75
CA SER A 164 -6.20 -9.39 14.14
C SER A 164 -7.16 -9.89 13.05
N GLY A 165 -7.15 -9.26 11.87
CA GLY A 165 -8.06 -9.57 10.76
C GLY A 165 -9.45 -8.94 10.87
N GLY A 166 -9.71 -8.13 11.90
CA GLY A 166 -10.98 -7.41 12.04
C GLY A 166 -11.08 -6.24 11.06
N LEU A 167 -12.30 -5.96 10.58
CA LEU A 167 -12.57 -4.84 9.68
C LEU A 167 -12.27 -3.51 10.38
N ALA A 168 -11.31 -2.76 9.84
CA ALA A 168 -10.87 -1.47 10.37
C ALA A 168 -11.40 -0.27 9.57
N GLY A 169 -11.91 -0.50 8.36
CA GLY A 169 -12.39 0.54 7.45
C GLY A 169 -12.35 0.08 6.00
N VAL A 170 -12.48 1.04 5.09
CA VAL A 170 -12.20 0.83 3.66
C VAL A 170 -11.22 1.88 3.15
N ALA A 171 -10.48 1.54 2.10
CA ALA A 171 -9.57 2.46 1.44
C ALA A 171 -10.35 3.64 0.87
N ARG A 172 -9.92 4.87 1.19
CA ARG A 172 -10.57 6.09 0.68
C ARG A 172 -10.05 6.52 -0.68
N TRP A 173 -8.86 6.06 -1.06
CA TRP A 173 -8.12 6.48 -2.26
C TRP A 173 -7.23 5.34 -2.74
N GLY A 174 -6.64 5.53 -3.93
CA GLY A 174 -5.58 4.67 -4.43
C GLY A 174 -4.29 4.81 -3.62
N MET A 175 -3.69 3.71 -3.16
CA MET A 175 -2.43 3.74 -2.41
C MET A 175 -1.73 2.38 -2.36
N ALA A 176 -0.40 2.38 -2.35
CA ALA A 176 0.36 1.27 -1.79
C ALA A 176 0.32 1.36 -0.26
N ARG A 177 -0.17 0.31 0.41
CA ARG A 177 -0.30 0.31 1.88
C ARG A 177 0.42 -0.89 2.48
N ARG A 178 1.24 -0.65 3.50
CA ARG A 178 1.75 -1.74 4.34
C ARG A 178 0.62 -2.35 5.15
N GLU A 179 0.43 -3.66 5.02
CA GLU A 179 -0.64 -4.39 5.68
C GLU A 179 -0.31 -4.62 7.17
N PRO A 180 -1.20 -4.23 8.11
CA PRO A 180 -0.98 -4.39 9.56
C PRO A 180 -0.76 -5.84 9.99
N VAL A 181 -1.18 -6.81 9.17
CA VAL A 181 -0.94 -8.23 9.43
C VAL A 181 0.55 -8.54 9.55
N TRP A 182 1.45 -7.76 8.93
CA TRP A 182 2.90 -7.95 8.96
C TRP A 182 3.60 -7.21 10.12
N ASN A 183 2.85 -6.61 11.03
CA ASN A 183 3.38 -5.96 12.22
C ASN A 183 4.17 -6.94 13.09
N GLY A 184 5.36 -6.53 13.52
CA GLY A 184 6.26 -7.40 14.30
C GLY A 184 7.05 -8.41 13.46
N LEU A 185 7.00 -8.34 12.12
CA LEU A 185 8.01 -8.97 11.28
C LEU A 185 9.39 -8.40 11.64
N ARG A 186 10.35 -9.27 11.95
CA ARG A 186 11.73 -8.92 12.27
C ARG A 186 12.70 -9.84 11.55
N ILE A 187 13.89 -9.34 11.26
CA ILE A 187 15.00 -10.16 10.77
C ILE A 187 15.66 -10.83 11.99
N VAL A 188 16.00 -12.12 11.89
CA VAL A 188 16.68 -12.81 12.99
C VAL A 188 18.10 -12.27 13.21
N ASP A 189 18.56 -12.24 14.46
CA ASP A 189 19.86 -11.65 14.84
C ASP A 189 21.05 -12.32 14.13
N SER A 190 20.92 -13.59 13.74
CA SER A 190 21.93 -14.34 13.00
C SER A 190 22.03 -13.95 11.52
N ALA A 191 21.01 -13.29 10.98
CA ALA A 191 21.00 -12.85 9.59
C ALA A 191 21.68 -11.48 9.51
N LYS A 192 22.82 -11.42 8.83
CA LYS A 192 23.51 -10.16 8.56
C LYS A 192 22.73 -9.41 7.46
N ASP A 193 22.12 -8.29 7.82
CA ASP A 193 21.80 -7.28 6.80
C ASP A 193 23.11 -6.54 6.46
N SER A 194 23.50 -6.58 5.19
CA SER A 194 24.63 -5.82 4.65
C SER A 194 24.44 -4.30 4.76
N GLY A 195 23.26 -3.82 5.18
CA GLY A 195 22.86 -2.41 5.29
C GLY A 195 23.50 -1.56 6.40
N GLY A 196 24.65 -1.94 6.95
CA GLY A 196 25.30 -1.23 8.07
C GLY A 196 25.54 0.28 7.84
N GLY A 197 25.57 0.77 6.59
CA GLY A 197 25.71 2.19 6.26
C GLY A 197 24.42 3.03 6.26
N LEU A 198 23.23 2.41 6.24
CA LEU A 198 21.95 3.12 6.08
C LEU A 198 21.28 3.50 7.40
N GLY A 199 21.57 2.77 8.48
CA GLY A 199 20.93 2.98 9.78
C GLY A 199 19.44 2.57 9.85
N PHE A 200 18.95 1.79 8.89
CA PHE A 200 17.60 1.17 8.90
C PHE A 200 17.55 -0.11 8.05
N PHE A 201 16.57 -0.98 8.33
CA PHE A 201 16.44 -2.31 7.72
C PHE A 201 15.48 -2.31 6.54
N ARG A 202 15.91 -2.88 5.40
CA ARG A 202 15.13 -2.89 4.15
C ARG A 202 14.57 -4.25 3.77
N ALA A 203 15.36 -5.31 4.00
CA ALA A 203 15.09 -6.63 3.45
C ALA A 203 13.68 -7.16 3.80
N GLY A 204 12.92 -7.50 2.76
CA GLY A 204 11.57 -8.05 2.85
C GLY A 204 10.48 -7.06 3.33
N MET A 205 10.78 -5.76 3.36
CA MET A 205 9.88 -4.73 3.90
C MET A 205 9.77 -3.47 3.04
N THR A 206 10.30 -3.48 1.83
CA THR A 206 10.45 -2.28 1.01
C THR A 206 9.49 -2.29 -0.19
N LEU A 207 8.76 -1.20 -0.38
CA LEU A 207 8.02 -0.94 -1.62
C LEU A 207 8.97 -0.32 -2.65
N ARG A 208 8.91 -0.74 -3.91
CA ARG A 208 9.68 -0.18 -5.02
C ARG A 208 8.72 0.43 -6.04
N SER A 209 8.96 1.68 -6.43
CA SER A 209 8.27 2.27 -7.59
C SER A 209 8.74 1.64 -8.89
N PRO A 210 7.98 1.77 -9.98
CA PRO A 210 8.52 1.73 -11.34
C PRO A 210 9.72 2.66 -11.50
N THR A 211 10.50 2.36 -12.52
CA THR A 211 11.58 3.22 -12.99
C THR A 211 10.96 4.42 -13.70
N PHE A 212 11.48 5.61 -13.46
CA PHE A 212 11.10 6.85 -14.12
C PHE A 212 12.32 7.73 -14.32
N THR A 213 12.24 8.68 -15.24
CA THR A 213 13.32 9.65 -15.48
C THR A 213 13.14 10.86 -14.57
N ASN A 214 14.22 11.34 -13.94
CA ASN A 214 14.18 12.58 -13.18
C ASN A 214 14.19 13.79 -14.11
N SER A 215 13.02 14.25 -14.52
CA SER A 215 12.88 15.34 -15.50
C SER A 215 13.16 16.74 -14.93
N ASN A 216 12.87 16.97 -13.64
CA ASN A 216 12.85 18.33 -13.07
C ASN A 216 13.76 18.53 -11.84
N GLY A 217 14.51 17.50 -11.44
CA GLY A 217 15.52 17.59 -10.38
C GLY A 217 15.05 17.17 -9.00
N ASP A 218 13.77 17.33 -8.67
CA ASP A 218 13.18 16.94 -7.39
C ASP A 218 12.14 15.83 -7.56
N ALA A 219 11.96 15.02 -6.51
CA ALA A 219 10.86 14.06 -6.41
C ALA A 219 10.01 14.35 -5.16
N HIS A 220 8.69 14.39 -5.33
CA HIS A 220 7.72 14.67 -4.28
C HIS A 220 6.84 13.44 -4.01
N TYR A 221 6.71 13.05 -2.75
CA TYR A 221 6.01 11.84 -2.34
C TYR A 221 4.79 12.19 -1.50
N LEU A 222 3.60 11.81 -1.97
CA LEU A 222 2.38 11.93 -1.17
C LEU A 222 2.21 10.69 -0.30
N VAL A 223 2.48 10.82 0.99
CA VAL A 223 2.58 9.70 1.93
C VAL A 223 1.78 9.93 3.21
N ARG A 224 1.41 8.83 3.87
CA ARG A 224 0.89 8.82 5.24
C ARG A 224 1.66 7.81 6.08
N GLY A 225 2.05 8.19 7.29
CA GLY A 225 2.95 7.39 8.12
C GLY A 225 4.43 7.74 7.89
N LYS A 226 5.32 7.12 8.66
CA LYS A 226 6.76 7.41 8.63
C LYS A 226 7.52 6.32 7.88
N ALA A 227 8.40 6.73 6.98
CA ALA A 227 9.31 5.82 6.29
C ALA A 227 10.64 6.50 5.95
N LYS A 228 11.59 5.68 5.51
CA LYS A 228 12.74 6.09 4.72
C LYS A 228 12.41 5.96 3.25
N ALA A 229 12.67 7.00 2.48
CA ALA A 229 12.62 6.97 1.02
C ALA A 229 14.06 6.99 0.48
N ILE A 230 14.37 6.11 -0.46
CA ILE A 230 15.67 6.04 -1.14
C ILE A 230 15.44 6.14 -2.64
N ALA A 231 16.03 7.13 -3.30
CA ALA A 231 16.14 7.18 -4.75
C ALA A 231 17.33 6.32 -5.20
N VAL A 232 17.08 5.34 -6.06
CA VAL A 232 18.09 4.48 -6.66
C VAL A 232 18.29 4.91 -8.10
N VAL A 233 19.48 5.39 -8.43
CA VAL A 233 19.78 6.05 -9.71
C VAL A 233 20.54 5.11 -10.64
N ASP A 234 20.13 5.00 -11.90
CA ASP A 234 20.72 4.15 -12.96
C ASP A 234 21.05 2.73 -12.49
N SER A 235 20.16 2.14 -11.68
CA SER A 235 20.36 0.83 -11.03
C SER A 235 21.61 0.73 -10.15
N HIS A 236 22.34 1.81 -9.90
CA HIS A 236 23.49 1.85 -9.02
C HIS A 236 23.04 1.80 -7.57
N ARG A 237 23.35 0.67 -6.93
CA ARG A 237 23.38 0.55 -5.49
C ARG A 237 24.78 0.16 -5.08
N LEU A 238 25.43 0.98 -4.26
CA LEU A 238 26.58 0.49 -3.54
C LEU A 238 26.09 -0.48 -2.46
N ILE A 239 26.89 -1.53 -2.26
CA ILE A 239 26.71 -2.53 -1.20
C ILE A 239 26.62 -1.85 0.20
N GLN A 240 27.05 -0.58 0.33
CA GLN A 240 27.01 0.21 1.57
C GLN A 240 26.10 1.46 1.54
N GLY A 241 25.00 1.46 0.77
CA GLY A 241 24.00 2.55 0.78
C GLY A 241 24.12 3.51 -0.42
N PRO A 242 23.33 4.60 -0.50
CA PRO A 242 23.42 5.52 -1.63
C PRO A 242 24.77 6.25 -1.62
N LEU A 243 25.30 6.50 -2.82
CA LEU A 243 26.54 7.25 -3.02
C LEU A 243 26.47 8.67 -2.42
N HIS A 244 25.29 9.30 -2.48
CA HIS A 244 25.06 10.66 -1.98
C HIS A 244 23.94 10.67 -0.93
N GLY A 245 24.17 11.38 0.18
CA GLY A 245 23.23 11.41 1.30
C GLY A 245 21.85 11.99 0.98
N ASN A 246 21.73 12.85 -0.04
CA ASN A 246 20.45 13.40 -0.49
C ASN A 246 19.56 12.35 -1.19
N ALA A 247 20.13 11.24 -1.68
CA ALA A 247 19.35 10.14 -2.25
C ALA A 247 18.62 9.31 -1.18
N SER A 248 18.75 9.62 0.12
CA SER A 248 17.98 9.00 1.19
C SER A 248 17.42 10.04 2.16
N ILE A 249 16.10 10.09 2.34
CA ILE A 249 15.42 11.00 3.26
C ILE A 249 14.43 10.28 4.19
N ASN A 250 14.08 10.91 5.31
CA ASN A 250 12.90 10.53 6.07
C ASN A 250 11.68 11.19 5.44
N VAL A 251 10.58 10.45 5.30
CA VAL A 251 9.33 10.95 4.73
C VAL A 251 8.15 10.74 5.66
N GLY A 252 7.16 11.61 5.50
CA GLY A 252 5.85 11.50 6.11
C GLY A 252 5.81 11.72 7.62
N ARG A 253 4.59 11.61 8.15
CA ARG A 253 4.24 11.83 9.57
C ARG A 253 3.16 10.84 9.99
N THR A 254 3.14 10.47 11.26
CA THR A 254 2.16 9.50 11.78
C THR A 254 0.74 10.05 11.66
N GLY A 255 -0.14 9.32 10.97
CA GLY A 255 -1.59 9.60 10.90
C GLY A 255 -2.01 10.73 9.96
N GLU A 256 -1.07 11.49 9.40
CA GLU A 256 -1.33 12.64 8.52
C GLU A 256 -0.88 12.33 7.10
N LEU A 257 -1.72 12.70 6.12
CA LEU A 257 -1.35 12.66 4.71
C LEU A 257 -0.57 13.95 4.38
N ALA A 258 0.63 13.82 3.81
CA ALA A 258 1.48 14.96 3.49
C ALA A 258 2.42 14.68 2.32
N TRP A 259 2.78 15.75 1.62
CA TRP A 259 3.88 15.73 0.65
C TRP A 259 5.22 15.78 1.38
N SER A 260 6.16 14.93 0.97
CA SER A 260 7.57 15.00 1.36
C SER A 260 8.42 15.19 0.11
N SER A 261 9.33 16.17 0.11
CA SER A 261 10.17 16.49 -1.05
C SER A 261 11.58 15.96 -0.87
N GLN A 262 12.15 15.41 -1.94
CA GLN A 262 13.52 14.96 -2.02
C GLN A 262 14.26 15.73 -3.11
N ASP A 263 15.28 16.48 -2.69
CA ASP A 263 16.21 17.17 -3.58
C ASP A 263 17.17 16.16 -4.22
N LEU A 264 16.98 15.89 -5.50
CA LEU A 264 17.82 14.99 -6.30
C LEU A 264 18.74 15.73 -7.27
N ASP A 265 18.75 17.07 -7.22
CA ASP A 265 19.61 17.91 -8.04
C ASP A 265 20.48 18.89 -7.25
N LYS A 266 20.76 18.59 -5.98
CA LYS A 266 21.59 19.42 -5.11
C LYS A 266 22.90 19.85 -5.80
N ARG A 267 23.08 21.15 -6.01
CA ARG A 267 24.20 21.81 -6.74
C ARG A 267 24.16 21.72 -8.27
N GLY A 268 23.02 21.39 -8.83
CA GLY A 268 22.62 21.76 -10.18
C GLY A 268 22.88 20.77 -11.30
N GLN A 269 23.45 19.57 -11.05
CA GLN A 269 23.49 18.42 -11.99
C GLN A 269 23.90 17.09 -11.30
N THR A 270 23.23 16.65 -10.22
CA THR A 270 23.61 15.32 -9.65
C THR A 270 22.87 14.18 -10.34
N TYR A 271 21.53 14.28 -10.46
CA TYR A 271 20.71 13.19 -11.03
C TYR A 271 19.62 13.67 -12.01
N LEU A 272 19.64 14.93 -12.45
CA LEU A 272 18.74 15.41 -13.49
C LEU A 272 18.96 14.63 -14.81
N GLY A 273 17.87 14.14 -15.43
CA GLY A 273 17.91 13.33 -16.65
C GLY A 273 18.26 11.85 -16.44
N HIS A 274 18.66 11.45 -15.23
CA HIS A 274 18.94 10.05 -14.92
C HIS A 274 17.66 9.25 -14.69
N ARG A 275 17.70 7.95 -14.98
CA ARG A 275 16.62 7.04 -14.60
C ARG A 275 16.77 6.69 -13.13
N LEU A 276 15.65 6.60 -12.44
CA LEU A 276 15.63 6.21 -11.05
C LEU A 276 14.36 5.48 -10.66
N HIS A 277 14.42 4.79 -9.53
CA HIS A 277 13.23 4.32 -8.83
C HIS A 277 13.35 4.68 -7.36
N THR A 278 12.21 4.93 -6.70
CA THR A 278 12.16 5.21 -5.28
C THR A 278 11.75 3.97 -4.51
N GLU A 279 12.46 3.73 -3.42
CA GLU A 279 12.17 2.66 -2.48
C GLU A 279 11.75 3.21 -1.11
N PHE A 280 10.62 2.71 -0.59
CA PHE A 280 10.06 3.13 0.68
C PHE A 280 10.12 2.02 1.72
N THR A 281 10.69 2.34 2.87
CA THR A 281 10.87 1.41 3.98
C THR A 281 10.32 2.02 5.28
N PRO A 282 9.19 1.53 5.81
CA PRO A 282 8.58 2.08 7.02
C PRO A 282 9.51 2.02 8.24
N THR A 283 9.55 3.08 9.05
CA THR A 283 10.51 3.22 10.17
C THR A 283 9.88 3.16 11.55
N ASP A 284 8.77 3.87 11.77
CA ASP A 284 8.12 3.99 13.08
C ASP A 284 6.64 3.66 12.93
N GLY A 285 6.21 2.50 13.44
CA GLY A 285 4.79 2.30 13.75
C GLY A 285 3.91 1.72 12.65
N ASN A 286 4.46 0.87 11.77
CA ASN A 286 3.73 -0.15 10.99
C ASN A 286 2.70 0.31 9.93
N ASP A 287 2.00 1.42 10.13
CA ASP A 287 1.07 2.02 9.19
C ASP A 287 1.84 3.01 8.31
N PHE A 288 2.05 2.62 7.06
CA PHE A 288 2.68 3.45 6.04
C PHE A 288 1.99 3.25 4.69
N GLU A 289 1.75 4.36 4.01
CA GLU A 289 1.06 4.41 2.74
C GLU A 289 1.73 5.42 1.80
N VAL A 290 1.80 5.07 0.51
CA VAL A 290 2.24 5.96 -0.57
C VAL A 290 1.12 6.03 -1.60
N LEU A 291 0.72 7.25 -1.96
CA LEU A 291 -0.34 7.48 -2.95
C LEU A 291 0.27 7.81 -4.31
N MET A 292 1.22 8.75 -4.33
CA MET A 292 1.72 9.34 -5.58
C MET A 292 3.21 9.71 -5.46
N ILE A 293 3.90 9.69 -6.60
CA ILE A 293 5.21 10.29 -6.81
C ILE A 293 5.06 11.33 -7.93
N ASP A 294 5.29 12.59 -7.60
CA ASP A 294 5.21 13.75 -8.51
C ASP A 294 6.61 14.31 -8.75
N LEU A 295 6.94 14.59 -10.00
CA LEU A 295 8.19 15.20 -10.43
C LEU A 295 8.04 16.67 -10.79
N SER A 296 6.83 17.23 -10.81
CA SER A 296 6.63 18.62 -11.20
C SER A 296 7.19 19.60 -10.17
N ASN A 297 7.49 20.82 -10.59
CA ASN A 297 7.82 21.93 -9.69
C ASN A 297 6.58 22.69 -9.20
N ASP A 298 5.35 22.19 -9.43
CA ASP A 298 4.11 22.88 -9.08
C ASP A 298 3.63 22.58 -7.65
N GLY A 299 4.19 23.31 -6.69
CA GLY A 299 3.76 23.24 -5.29
C GLY A 299 2.30 23.65 -5.06
N GLY A 300 1.74 24.51 -5.93
CA GLY A 300 0.34 24.94 -5.85
C GLY A 300 -0.61 23.80 -6.19
N ALA A 301 -0.35 23.09 -7.29
CA ALA A 301 -1.10 21.90 -7.70
C ALA A 301 -1.05 20.81 -6.63
N ARG A 302 0.13 20.54 -6.05
CA ARG A 302 0.27 19.59 -4.93
C ARG A 302 -0.60 19.96 -3.73
N ASN A 303 -0.69 21.25 -3.38
CA ASN A 303 -1.53 21.72 -2.28
C ASN A 303 -3.02 21.53 -2.57
N GLU A 304 -3.47 21.81 -3.79
CA GLU A 304 -4.87 21.58 -4.20
C GLU A 304 -5.24 20.08 -4.18
N VAL A 305 -4.35 19.21 -4.66
CA VAL A 305 -4.52 17.74 -4.58
C VAL A 305 -4.64 17.29 -3.12
N LEU A 306 -3.75 17.77 -2.25
CA LEU A 306 -3.78 17.43 -0.82
C LEU A 306 -5.04 17.96 -0.13
N ALA A 307 -5.48 19.18 -0.47
CA ALA A 307 -6.68 19.79 0.09
C ALA A 307 -7.94 18.98 -0.27
N PHE A 308 -8.07 18.53 -1.52
CA PHE A 308 -9.17 17.67 -1.95
C PHE A 308 -9.16 16.32 -1.22
N LEU A 309 -8.00 15.67 -1.08
CA LEU A 309 -7.92 14.36 -0.41
C LEU A 309 -8.21 14.44 1.09
N ASN A 310 -7.82 15.52 1.76
CA ASN A 310 -8.09 15.73 3.17
C ASN A 310 -9.58 16.02 3.46
N ASP A 311 -10.24 16.74 2.56
CA ASP A 311 -11.66 17.05 2.68
C ASP A 311 -12.37 16.91 1.31
N PRO A 312 -12.64 15.71 0.80
CA PRO A 312 -13.37 15.59 -0.47
C PRO A 312 -14.84 15.98 -0.26
N PRO A 313 -15.57 16.43 -1.30
CA PRO A 313 -16.99 16.75 -1.19
C PRO A 313 -17.80 15.67 -0.45
N ASN A 314 -18.77 16.10 0.35
CA ASN A 314 -19.54 15.19 1.19
C ASN A 314 -20.59 14.44 0.35
N ALA A 315 -20.28 13.20 -0.04
CA ALA A 315 -21.16 12.35 -0.85
C ALA A 315 -22.54 12.09 -0.22
N LEU A 316 -22.71 12.29 1.10
CA LEU A 316 -24.03 12.21 1.73
C LEU A 316 -25.01 13.27 1.18
N LEU A 317 -24.48 14.41 0.74
CA LEU A 317 -25.23 15.53 0.19
C LEU A 317 -25.11 15.64 -1.34
N ALA A 318 -24.57 14.64 -2.03
CA ALA A 318 -24.52 14.64 -3.48
C ALA A 318 -25.94 14.82 -4.06
N GLY A 319 -26.14 15.81 -4.93
CA GLY A 319 -27.45 16.15 -5.49
C GLY A 319 -28.24 17.22 -4.73
N ALA A 320 -27.69 17.82 -3.65
CA ALA A 320 -28.41 18.79 -2.83
C ALA A 320 -28.72 20.12 -3.54
N GLU A 321 -28.00 20.44 -4.61
CA GLU A 321 -28.28 21.56 -5.51
C GLU A 321 -29.68 21.48 -6.13
N SER A 322 -30.21 20.27 -6.31
CA SER A 322 -31.56 20.05 -6.85
C SER A 322 -32.69 20.35 -5.86
N LEU A 323 -32.37 20.62 -4.59
CA LEU A 323 -33.37 20.82 -3.54
C LEU A 323 -34.01 22.22 -3.54
N GLY A 324 -33.32 23.24 -4.08
CA GLY A 324 -33.78 24.64 -4.09
C GLY A 324 -33.42 25.45 -2.82
N GLU A 325 -34.00 26.64 -2.67
CA GLU A 325 -33.61 27.61 -1.63
C GLU A 325 -34.24 27.43 -0.24
N ASP A 326 -35.30 26.67 -0.07
CA ASP A 326 -35.76 26.28 1.27
C ASP A 326 -36.59 25.00 1.16
N PRO A 327 -35.93 23.88 0.83
CA PRO A 327 -36.63 22.62 0.70
C PRO A 327 -37.26 22.22 2.03
N ARG A 328 -38.39 21.51 1.97
CA ARG A 328 -38.90 20.82 3.16
C ARG A 328 -37.89 19.77 3.63
N ARG A 329 -37.77 19.57 4.95
CA ARG A 329 -36.80 18.64 5.58
C ARG A 329 -36.90 17.22 5.02
N GLU A 330 -38.10 16.80 4.61
CA GLU A 330 -38.37 15.49 4.01
C GLU A 330 -37.62 15.28 2.69
N LYS A 331 -37.41 16.35 1.89
CA LYS A 331 -36.64 16.26 0.65
C LYS A 331 -35.17 15.97 0.92
N LEU A 332 -34.58 16.65 1.91
CA LEU A 332 -33.21 16.40 2.35
C LEU A 332 -33.07 14.98 2.92
N ALA A 333 -34.01 14.55 3.78
CA ALA A 333 -34.01 13.19 4.32
C ALA A 333 -34.07 12.13 3.20
N SER A 334 -34.89 12.35 2.17
CA SER A 334 -34.99 11.46 1.01
C SER A 334 -33.68 11.40 0.21
N LEU A 335 -33.01 12.54 0.00
CA LEU A 335 -31.70 12.61 -0.66
C LEU A 335 -30.64 11.84 0.13
N VAL A 336 -30.58 12.05 1.43
CA VAL A 336 -29.64 11.36 2.34
C VAL A 336 -29.88 9.85 2.31
N ALA A 337 -31.15 9.41 2.38
CA ALA A 337 -31.51 8.00 2.30
C ALA A 337 -31.09 7.37 0.96
N LYS A 338 -31.30 8.09 -0.15
CA LYS A 338 -30.83 7.69 -1.48
C LYS A 338 -29.30 7.51 -1.49
N ASN A 339 -28.54 8.48 -0.98
CA ASN A 339 -27.08 8.44 -0.99
C ASN A 339 -26.51 7.36 -0.06
N LEU A 340 -27.14 7.10 1.08
CA LEU A 340 -26.81 5.96 1.94
C LEU A 340 -27.06 4.61 1.25
N THR A 341 -28.13 4.51 0.45
CA THR A 341 -28.41 3.32 -0.36
C THR A 341 -27.38 3.15 -1.48
N THR A 342 -27.00 4.24 -2.14
CA THR A 342 -25.97 4.25 -3.19
C THR A 342 -24.62 3.76 -2.65
N VAL A 343 -24.16 4.27 -1.50
CA VAL A 343 -22.87 3.83 -0.94
C VAL A 343 -22.90 2.38 -0.46
N ALA A 344 -24.04 1.90 0.07
CA ALA A 344 -24.21 0.48 0.38
C ALA A 344 -24.13 -0.40 -0.87
N GLY A 345 -24.74 0.04 -1.99
CA GLY A 345 -24.59 -0.62 -3.29
C GLY A 345 -23.13 -0.65 -3.76
N LYS A 346 -22.42 0.48 -3.67
CA LYS A 346 -20.99 0.58 -4.02
C LYS A 346 -20.08 -0.31 -3.16
N LEU A 347 -20.40 -0.49 -1.88
CA LEU A 347 -19.67 -1.45 -1.02
C LEU A 347 -19.80 -2.90 -1.53
N ALA A 348 -20.91 -3.25 -2.18
CA ALA A 348 -21.12 -4.56 -2.75
C ALA A 348 -20.52 -4.71 -4.16
N THR A 349 -20.58 -3.66 -4.99
CA THR A 349 -20.21 -3.74 -6.42
C THR A 349 -18.88 -3.08 -6.77
N GLY A 350 -18.27 -2.34 -5.85
CA GLY A 350 -17.08 -1.51 -6.08
C GLY A 350 -17.40 -0.03 -6.36
N PHE A 351 -16.37 0.82 -6.27
CA PHE A 351 -16.51 2.28 -6.32
C PHE A 351 -16.23 2.88 -7.71
N GLY A 352 -15.48 2.17 -8.55
CA GLY A 352 -14.94 2.68 -9.81
C GLY A 352 -13.60 3.41 -9.62
N SER A 353 -13.21 4.20 -10.63
CA SER A 353 -12.03 5.08 -10.59
C SER A 353 -12.45 6.56 -10.52
N GLY A 354 -11.50 7.46 -10.27
CA GLY A 354 -11.71 8.92 -10.31
C GLY A 354 -12.11 9.61 -9.01
N SER A 355 -12.29 10.93 -9.07
CA SER A 355 -12.48 11.82 -7.91
C SER A 355 -13.77 11.54 -7.12
N GLN A 356 -14.89 11.26 -7.80
CA GLN A 356 -16.14 10.87 -7.12
C GLN A 356 -15.99 9.57 -6.33
N SER A 357 -15.15 8.64 -6.79
CA SER A 357 -14.91 7.38 -6.06
C SER A 357 -14.29 7.65 -4.68
N ILE A 358 -13.46 8.70 -4.55
CA ILE A 358 -12.88 9.14 -3.28
C ILE A 358 -13.95 9.69 -2.33
N GLU A 359 -14.88 10.50 -2.85
CA GLU A 359 -16.01 11.06 -2.08
C GLU A 359 -16.90 9.96 -1.51
N TRP A 360 -17.32 9.02 -2.37
CA TRP A 360 -18.13 7.88 -1.98
C TRP A 360 -17.37 6.95 -1.01
N ALA A 361 -16.08 6.69 -1.25
CA ALA A 361 -15.27 5.84 -0.38
C ALA A 361 -15.02 6.49 1.00
N ARG A 362 -14.95 7.83 1.10
CA ARG A 362 -14.94 8.54 2.39
C ARG A 362 -16.22 8.28 3.17
N LEU A 363 -17.39 8.36 2.52
CA LEU A 363 -18.67 8.05 3.16
C LEU A 363 -18.73 6.58 3.60
N ALA A 364 -18.27 5.67 2.75
CA ALA A 364 -18.20 4.24 3.06
C ALA A 364 -17.29 3.94 4.25
N ASP A 365 -16.09 4.52 4.29
CA ASP A 365 -15.15 4.37 5.39
C ASP A 365 -15.73 4.94 6.69
N TRP A 366 -16.43 6.08 6.62
CA TRP A 366 -17.13 6.65 7.77
C TRP A 366 -18.20 5.71 8.32
N LEU A 367 -19.02 5.09 7.44
CA LEU A 367 -20.04 4.11 7.82
C LEU A 367 -19.44 2.85 8.42
N VAL A 368 -18.45 2.25 7.75
CA VAL A 368 -17.82 0.99 8.18
C VAL A 368 -17.16 1.16 9.55
N ARG A 369 -16.41 2.24 9.78
CA ARG A 369 -15.76 2.52 11.07
C ARG A 369 -16.75 2.75 12.22
N ARG A 370 -17.98 3.16 11.91
CA ARG A 370 -19.02 3.48 12.90
C ARG A 370 -20.16 2.45 12.90
N LYS A 371 -20.04 1.33 12.18
CA LYS A 371 -21.15 0.39 11.98
C LYS A 371 -21.79 -0.05 13.30
N ASP A 372 -20.98 -0.35 14.31
CA ASP A 372 -21.48 -0.81 15.61
C ASP A 372 -22.12 0.35 16.40
N ALA A 373 -21.49 1.53 16.37
CA ALA A 373 -22.01 2.75 17.00
C ALA A 373 -23.29 3.26 16.36
N LEU A 374 -23.54 2.95 15.08
CA LEU A 374 -24.75 3.30 14.33
C LEU A 374 -25.81 2.18 14.35
N GLY A 375 -25.55 1.06 15.04
CA GLY A 375 -26.45 -0.10 15.05
C GLY A 375 -26.62 -0.78 13.68
N LEU A 376 -25.62 -0.66 12.80
CA LEU A 376 -25.55 -1.24 11.46
C LEU A 376 -24.93 -2.65 11.47
N GLY A 377 -25.33 -3.49 12.41
CA GLY A 377 -24.74 -4.82 12.66
C GLY A 377 -24.77 -5.82 11.48
N GLY A 378 -25.31 -5.45 10.31
CA GLY A 378 -25.26 -6.23 9.07
C GLY A 378 -24.07 -5.91 8.15
N LEU A 379 -23.29 -4.85 8.41
CA LEU A 379 -22.07 -4.53 7.65
C LEU A 379 -20.87 -5.36 8.13
N ASN A 380 -20.96 -6.68 8.03
CA ASN A 380 -19.87 -7.57 8.42
C ASN A 380 -19.19 -8.15 7.18
N VAL A 381 -17.88 -8.38 7.30
CA VAL A 381 -17.17 -9.22 6.35
C VAL A 381 -17.66 -10.66 6.55
N ASP A 382 -17.72 -11.41 5.45
CA ASP A 382 -18.06 -12.83 5.47
C ASP A 382 -17.22 -13.61 6.50
N GLU A 383 -17.88 -14.39 7.36
CA GLU A 383 -17.20 -15.07 8.48
C GLU A 383 -16.28 -16.19 7.99
N ALA A 384 -16.60 -16.82 6.84
CA ALA A 384 -15.72 -17.83 6.25
C ALA A 384 -14.43 -17.18 5.73
N PHE A 385 -14.51 -16.01 5.11
CA PHE A 385 -13.34 -15.20 4.76
C PHE A 385 -12.50 -14.86 6.00
N LEU A 386 -13.12 -14.34 7.07
CA LEU A 386 -12.40 -13.97 8.30
C LEU A 386 -11.76 -15.18 8.99
N ALA A 387 -12.44 -16.33 9.03
CA ALA A 387 -11.90 -17.58 9.55
C ALA A 387 -10.66 -18.02 8.76
N ARG A 388 -10.74 -18.05 7.43
CA ARG A 388 -9.61 -18.42 6.57
C ARG A 388 -8.45 -17.42 6.70
N HIS A 389 -8.74 -16.13 6.80
CA HIS A 389 -7.73 -15.10 7.04
C HIS A 389 -7.01 -15.34 8.38
N ARG A 390 -7.73 -15.56 9.47
CA ARG A 390 -7.13 -15.87 10.79
C ARG A 390 -6.27 -17.13 10.75
N GLU A 391 -6.73 -18.19 10.09
CA GLU A 391 -5.97 -19.43 9.93
C GLU A 391 -4.64 -19.21 9.19
N LEU A 392 -4.69 -18.57 8.01
CA LEU A 392 -3.49 -18.28 7.22
C LEU A 392 -2.50 -17.37 7.96
N THR A 393 -3.02 -16.36 8.66
CA THR A 393 -2.18 -15.36 9.33
C THR A 393 -1.57 -15.87 10.63
N ALA A 394 -2.19 -16.84 11.30
CA ALA A 394 -1.58 -17.57 12.42
C ALA A 394 -0.32 -18.36 12.00
N GLY A 395 -0.22 -18.75 10.73
CA GLY A 395 0.94 -19.43 10.15
C GLY A 395 2.14 -18.52 9.83
N ILE A 396 1.97 -17.19 9.89
CA ILE A 396 3.04 -16.24 9.52
C ILE A 396 4.24 -16.41 10.47
N LYS A 397 5.41 -16.70 9.89
CA LYS A 397 6.69 -16.66 10.60
C LYS A 397 7.16 -15.21 10.70
N ARG A 398 7.14 -14.68 11.93
CA ARG A 398 7.56 -13.29 12.23
C ARG A 398 9.07 -13.10 12.18
N ASP A 399 9.80 -14.19 12.38
CA ASP A 399 11.25 -14.23 12.34
C ASP A 399 11.69 -14.58 10.93
N SER A 400 12.13 -13.57 10.19
CA SER A 400 12.59 -13.70 8.81
C SER A 400 14.10 -13.92 8.76
N ARG A 401 14.52 -14.88 7.93
CA ARG A 401 15.91 -15.03 7.52
C ARG A 401 16.07 -14.37 6.17
N THR A 402 17.07 -13.51 6.02
CA THR A 402 17.36 -12.87 4.73
C THR A 402 18.24 -13.78 3.89
N ALA A 403 18.03 -13.73 2.58
CA ALA A 403 18.93 -14.27 1.58
C ALA A 403 19.22 -13.15 0.57
N MET A 404 20.41 -13.16 -0.02
CA MET A 404 20.69 -12.25 -1.12
C MET A 404 19.79 -12.63 -2.29
N ALA A 405 18.92 -11.71 -2.67
CA ALA A 405 18.04 -11.84 -3.81
C ALA A 405 18.05 -10.53 -4.58
N MET A 406 17.81 -10.59 -5.88
CA MET A 406 17.55 -9.40 -6.65
C MET A 406 16.04 -9.15 -6.74
N LEU A 407 15.61 -7.96 -6.32
CA LEU A 407 14.25 -7.50 -6.51
C LEU A 407 13.94 -7.33 -8.00
N ASP A 408 12.71 -7.62 -8.42
CA ASP A 408 12.26 -7.41 -9.81
C ASP A 408 12.27 -5.93 -10.23
N GLY A 409 12.41 -5.73 -11.54
CA GLY A 409 12.63 -4.44 -12.20
C GLY A 409 11.47 -4.02 -13.08
N SER A 410 11.56 -2.84 -13.69
CA SER A 410 10.61 -2.39 -14.71
C SER A 410 11.07 -2.84 -16.11
N ALA A 411 10.21 -2.67 -17.11
CA ALA A 411 10.48 -3.04 -18.48
C ALA A 411 11.26 -1.95 -19.26
N ASP A 412 12.44 -1.57 -18.77
CA ASP A 412 13.17 -0.40 -19.28
C ASP A 412 14.16 -0.77 -20.40
N ASP A 413 14.03 -0.17 -21.58
CA ASP A 413 15.03 -0.24 -22.64
C ASP A 413 16.27 0.60 -22.30
N GLU A 414 17.37 0.34 -23.00
CA GLU A 414 18.64 1.09 -22.84
C GLU A 414 18.95 1.88 -24.11
N TYR A 415 20.01 2.68 -24.09
CA TYR A 415 20.47 3.44 -25.26
C TYR A 415 21.95 3.23 -25.51
N VAL A 416 22.37 3.37 -26.77
CA VAL A 416 23.80 3.34 -27.12
C VAL A 416 24.46 4.62 -26.64
N PHE A 417 25.46 4.53 -25.77
CA PHE A 417 26.28 5.70 -25.45
C PHE A 417 27.30 5.97 -26.56
N LEU A 418 27.07 7.03 -27.33
CA LEU A 418 27.93 7.38 -28.46
C LEU A 418 29.32 7.74 -27.97
N ARG A 419 30.32 6.98 -28.41
CA ARG A 419 31.73 7.05 -27.96
C ARG A 419 31.89 6.82 -26.45
N GLY A 420 30.95 6.10 -25.83
CA GLY A 420 30.94 5.83 -24.38
C GLY A 420 30.60 7.04 -23.51
N ASN A 421 30.10 8.14 -24.09
CA ASN A 421 29.71 9.32 -23.31
C ASN A 421 28.27 9.17 -22.79
N HIS A 422 28.12 9.06 -21.46
CA HIS A 422 26.81 8.95 -20.79
C HIS A 422 25.85 10.13 -21.06
N ARG A 423 26.39 11.30 -21.44
CA ARG A 423 25.60 12.50 -21.80
C ARG A 423 25.19 12.55 -23.27
N ASN A 424 25.69 11.62 -24.09
CA ASN A 424 25.41 11.57 -25.53
C ASN A 424 24.77 10.23 -25.87
N GLN A 425 23.46 10.16 -25.64
CA GLN A 425 22.63 9.00 -25.92
C GLN A 425 22.35 8.92 -27.42
N GLY A 426 22.56 7.74 -28.00
CA GLY A 426 22.23 7.41 -29.38
C GLY A 426 20.86 6.76 -29.48
N GLU A 427 20.73 5.81 -30.40
CA GLU A 427 19.47 5.07 -30.60
C GLU A 427 19.11 4.20 -29.40
N ASP A 428 17.81 4.07 -29.15
CA ASP A 428 17.26 3.13 -28.18
C ASP A 428 17.57 1.69 -28.61
N VAL A 429 18.03 0.91 -27.64
CA VAL A 429 18.30 -0.52 -27.74
C VAL A 429 17.17 -1.25 -27.01
N PRO A 430 16.21 -1.82 -27.75
CA PRO A 430 15.14 -2.57 -27.15
C PRO A 430 15.70 -3.78 -26.42
N ARG A 431 15.20 -4.04 -25.21
CA ARG A 431 15.44 -5.30 -24.50
C ARG A 431 15.11 -6.47 -25.41
N ARG A 432 15.99 -7.47 -25.46
CA ARG A 432 15.75 -8.75 -26.13
C ARG A 432 16.90 -9.70 -25.81
N PHE A 433 16.71 -10.96 -26.17
CA PHE A 433 17.83 -11.89 -26.24
C PHE A 433 18.74 -11.55 -27.42
N LEU A 434 19.94 -12.13 -27.47
CA LEU A 434 20.89 -11.85 -28.54
C LEU A 434 20.28 -12.22 -29.90
N GLU A 435 20.21 -11.25 -30.81
CA GLU A 435 19.66 -11.42 -32.16
C GLU A 435 20.31 -12.61 -32.88
N ALA A 436 21.63 -12.77 -32.71
CA ALA A 436 22.39 -13.87 -33.30
C ALA A 436 21.92 -15.27 -32.85
N LEU A 437 21.19 -15.39 -31.74
CA LEU A 437 20.73 -16.65 -31.18
C LEU A 437 19.22 -16.89 -31.35
N ASP A 438 18.40 -15.84 -31.37
CA ASP A 438 16.93 -15.95 -31.31
C ASP A 438 16.21 -15.13 -32.38
N GLY A 439 16.96 -14.46 -33.27
CA GLY A 439 16.42 -13.62 -34.33
C GLY A 439 15.70 -12.37 -33.80
N LEU A 440 14.91 -11.73 -34.66
CA LEU A 440 14.17 -10.50 -34.35
C LEU A 440 12.68 -10.72 -34.07
N GLU A 441 12.19 -11.97 -34.20
CA GLU A 441 10.77 -12.30 -34.14
C GLU A 441 10.22 -12.43 -32.71
N ASN A 442 11.09 -12.62 -31.71
CA ASN A 442 10.71 -12.76 -30.30
C ASN A 442 10.83 -11.42 -29.55
N PRO A 443 9.71 -10.74 -29.22
CA PRO A 443 9.75 -9.46 -28.54
C PRO A 443 10.17 -9.59 -27.08
N ALA A 444 10.70 -8.50 -26.51
CA ALA A 444 11.02 -8.40 -25.09
C ALA A 444 9.79 -8.65 -24.20
N PRO A 445 9.99 -9.21 -22.99
CA PRO A 445 8.99 -9.14 -21.94
C PRO A 445 8.61 -7.68 -21.66
N LYS A 446 7.32 -7.37 -21.72
CA LYS A 446 6.77 -6.03 -21.48
C LYS A 446 6.53 -5.72 -20.01
N VAL A 447 6.60 -6.72 -19.14
CA VAL A 447 6.33 -6.61 -17.70
C VAL A 447 7.54 -7.14 -16.95
N GLY A 448 7.92 -6.46 -15.87
CA GLY A 448 9.05 -6.86 -15.05
C GLY A 448 10.42 -6.64 -15.71
N SER A 449 11.47 -7.10 -15.03
CA SER A 449 12.84 -7.01 -15.55
C SER A 449 13.13 -7.93 -16.75
N GLY A 450 12.24 -8.87 -17.08
CA GLY A 450 12.46 -9.90 -18.09
C GLY A 450 13.46 -10.99 -17.67
N ARG A 451 14.00 -10.95 -16.45
CA ARG A 451 14.98 -11.94 -15.97
C ARG A 451 14.37 -13.34 -15.81
N LEU A 452 13.11 -13.44 -15.40
CA LEU A 452 12.42 -14.73 -15.31
C LEU A 452 12.21 -15.32 -16.69
N ASP A 453 11.82 -14.49 -17.67
CA ASP A 453 11.67 -14.92 -19.07
C ASP A 453 13.00 -15.37 -19.66
N LEU A 454 14.08 -14.60 -19.42
CA LEU A 454 15.43 -14.97 -19.82
C LEU A 454 15.86 -16.31 -19.19
N ALA A 455 15.60 -16.52 -17.89
CA ALA A 455 15.88 -17.78 -17.24
C ALA A 455 15.07 -18.94 -17.85
N GLY A 456 13.79 -18.71 -18.17
CA GLY A 456 12.95 -19.66 -18.89
C GLY A 456 13.49 -20.01 -20.27
N GLN A 457 13.92 -19.01 -21.05
CA GLN A 457 14.52 -19.19 -22.37
C GLN A 457 15.84 -19.98 -22.29
N ILE A 458 16.71 -19.64 -21.33
CA ILE A 458 17.99 -20.33 -21.14
C ILE A 458 17.78 -21.79 -20.74
N THR A 459 16.76 -22.09 -19.93
CA THR A 459 16.51 -23.44 -19.39
C THR A 459 15.54 -24.28 -20.20
N ASP A 460 14.92 -23.73 -21.25
CA ASP A 460 14.01 -24.47 -22.13
C ASP A 460 14.80 -25.49 -22.98
N PRO A 461 14.64 -26.80 -22.77
CA PRO A 461 15.39 -27.81 -23.51
C PRO A 461 15.02 -27.89 -24.99
N LYS A 462 13.87 -27.31 -25.41
CA LYS A 462 13.49 -27.21 -26.83
C LYS A 462 14.25 -26.09 -27.54
N ARG A 463 14.64 -25.05 -26.82
CA ARG A 463 15.37 -23.88 -27.35
C ARG A 463 16.88 -24.01 -27.14
N ASN A 464 17.29 -24.52 -25.99
CA ASN A 464 18.68 -24.60 -25.57
C ASN A 464 19.07 -26.04 -25.19
N PRO A 465 19.72 -26.81 -26.11
CA PRO A 465 20.14 -28.18 -25.82
C PRO A 465 21.38 -28.25 -24.92
N TYR A 466 22.07 -27.13 -24.67
CA TYR A 466 23.35 -27.15 -23.95
C TYR A 466 23.20 -27.36 -22.45
N VAL A 467 22.16 -26.82 -21.82
CA VAL A 467 21.97 -26.93 -20.36
C VAL A 467 21.93 -28.38 -19.90
N THR A 468 21.16 -29.22 -20.60
CA THR A 468 20.99 -30.63 -20.28
C THR A 468 22.26 -31.43 -20.58
N ARG A 469 22.91 -31.17 -21.73
CA ARG A 469 24.20 -31.79 -22.09
C ARG A 469 25.30 -31.47 -21.10
N VAL A 470 25.44 -30.20 -20.68
CA VAL A 470 26.42 -29.77 -19.68
C VAL A 470 26.15 -30.45 -18.34
N LEU A 471 24.89 -30.50 -17.90
CA LEU A 471 24.53 -31.12 -16.63
C LEU A 471 24.83 -32.63 -16.61
N VAL A 472 24.45 -33.36 -17.66
CA VAL A 472 24.79 -34.79 -17.82
C VAL A 472 26.30 -34.99 -17.85
N ASN A 473 27.03 -34.18 -18.62
CA ASN A 473 28.47 -34.31 -18.72
C ASN A 473 29.18 -34.03 -17.39
N ARG A 474 28.67 -33.09 -16.58
CA ARG A 474 29.17 -32.84 -15.21
C ARG A 474 28.88 -34.03 -14.29
N LEU A 475 27.68 -34.62 -14.35
CA LEU A 475 27.37 -35.84 -13.60
C LEU A 475 28.31 -36.98 -14.00
N TRP A 476 28.50 -37.21 -15.30
CA TRP A 476 29.42 -38.21 -15.82
C TRP A 476 30.86 -37.96 -15.36
N HIS A 477 31.34 -36.72 -15.48
CA HIS A 477 32.66 -36.33 -15.01
C HIS A 477 32.85 -36.60 -13.51
N HIS A 478 31.86 -36.29 -12.67
CA HIS A 478 31.92 -36.56 -11.24
C HIS A 478 31.93 -38.06 -10.90
N LEU A 479 31.31 -38.90 -11.74
CA LEU A 479 31.28 -40.35 -11.54
C LEU A 479 32.54 -41.06 -12.06
N PHE A 480 33.08 -40.62 -13.20
CA PHE A 480 34.15 -41.32 -13.91
C PHE A 480 35.47 -40.55 -13.99
N GLY A 481 35.55 -39.35 -13.40
CA GLY A 481 36.74 -38.50 -13.38
C GLY A 481 37.01 -37.72 -14.68
N ARG A 482 36.34 -38.05 -15.79
CA ARG A 482 36.46 -37.34 -17.08
C ARG A 482 35.10 -37.29 -17.77
N GLY A 483 34.67 -36.11 -18.19
CA GLY A 483 33.41 -35.94 -18.94
C GLY A 483 33.48 -36.57 -20.34
N ILE A 484 32.31 -36.91 -20.89
CA ILE A 484 32.14 -37.28 -22.31
C ILE A 484 32.69 -36.16 -23.21
N VAL A 485 32.40 -34.91 -22.85
CA VAL A 485 33.12 -33.71 -23.28
C VAL A 485 34.18 -33.42 -22.22
N PRO A 486 35.50 -33.57 -22.52
CA PRO A 486 36.53 -33.39 -21.51
C PRO A 486 36.65 -31.95 -20.98
N SER A 487 36.30 -30.95 -21.79
CA SER A 487 36.17 -29.55 -21.38
C SER A 487 34.83 -29.32 -20.69
N THR A 488 34.72 -29.72 -19.43
CA THR A 488 33.44 -29.78 -18.69
C THR A 488 32.64 -28.48 -18.64
N ASP A 489 33.33 -27.33 -18.74
CA ASP A 489 32.73 -26.00 -18.68
C ASP A 489 32.72 -25.24 -20.03
N ASP A 490 33.21 -25.86 -21.10
CA ASP A 490 33.25 -25.24 -22.44
C ASP A 490 32.75 -26.23 -23.51
N PHE A 491 31.52 -25.99 -23.94
CA PHE A 491 30.83 -26.70 -25.03
C PHE A 491 30.81 -25.89 -26.32
N GLY A 492 31.47 -24.74 -26.33
CA GLY A 492 31.59 -23.86 -27.49
C GLY A 492 32.70 -24.32 -28.45
N VAL A 493 32.99 -23.47 -29.44
CA VAL A 493 34.00 -23.74 -30.48
C VAL A 493 35.42 -23.88 -29.90
N LEU A 494 35.67 -23.28 -28.74
CA LEU A 494 36.95 -23.38 -28.02
C LEU A 494 37.05 -24.65 -27.15
N GLY A 495 35.94 -25.35 -26.94
CA GLY A 495 35.85 -26.60 -26.21
C GLY A 495 36.31 -27.83 -27.01
N GLN A 496 36.54 -28.93 -26.31
CA GLN A 496 36.82 -30.23 -26.93
C GLN A 496 35.52 -30.89 -27.40
N ARG A 497 35.59 -31.69 -28.47
CA ARG A 497 34.42 -32.44 -28.96
C ARG A 497 34.04 -33.59 -28.01
N PRO A 498 32.76 -33.96 -27.93
CA PRO A 498 32.33 -35.14 -27.19
C PRO A 498 32.94 -36.41 -27.77
N THR A 499 33.42 -37.30 -26.91
CA THR A 499 33.90 -38.63 -27.30
C THR A 499 32.77 -39.52 -27.80
N HIS A 500 31.58 -39.40 -27.21
CA HIS A 500 30.38 -40.17 -27.54
C HIS A 500 29.16 -39.23 -27.63
N PRO A 501 28.98 -38.51 -28.75
CA PRO A 501 27.93 -37.50 -28.90
C PRO A 501 26.52 -38.07 -28.77
N GLU A 502 26.25 -39.23 -29.35
CA GLU A 502 24.92 -39.86 -29.32
C GLU A 502 24.52 -40.30 -27.91
N LEU A 503 25.48 -40.82 -27.14
CA LEU A 503 25.26 -41.17 -25.73
C LEU A 503 24.94 -39.92 -24.90
N LEU A 504 25.69 -38.84 -25.12
CA LEU A 504 25.45 -37.57 -24.44
C LEU A 504 24.05 -37.04 -24.76
N ASP A 505 23.62 -37.12 -26.02
CA ASP A 505 22.29 -36.68 -26.45
C ASP A 505 21.18 -37.57 -25.87
N HIS A 506 21.38 -38.88 -25.87
CA HIS A 506 20.46 -39.83 -25.26
C HIS A 506 20.24 -39.51 -23.79
N LEU A 507 21.32 -39.39 -23.01
CA LEU A 507 21.26 -39.10 -21.58
C LEU A 507 20.67 -37.70 -21.32
N ALA A 508 20.98 -36.69 -22.15
CA ALA A 508 20.42 -35.36 -22.03
C ALA A 508 18.89 -35.34 -22.24
N LEU A 509 18.38 -36.07 -23.24
CA LEU A 509 16.94 -36.21 -23.48
C LEU A 509 16.26 -36.98 -22.35
N ARG A 510 16.89 -38.04 -21.86
CA ARG A 510 16.40 -38.85 -20.73
C ARG A 510 16.35 -38.05 -19.44
N LEU A 511 17.29 -37.13 -19.21
CA LEU A 511 17.26 -36.22 -18.06
C LEU A 511 15.99 -35.37 -18.04
N VAL A 512 15.64 -34.79 -19.18
CA VAL A 512 14.42 -33.98 -19.34
C VAL A 512 13.17 -34.85 -19.16
N ALA A 513 13.13 -36.01 -19.81
CA ALA A 513 12.00 -36.94 -19.73
C ALA A 513 11.74 -37.43 -18.29
N ASN A 514 12.79 -37.56 -17.49
CA ASN A 514 12.72 -37.98 -16.08
C ASN A 514 12.57 -36.80 -15.11
N GLY A 515 12.12 -35.63 -15.58
CA GLY A 515 11.82 -34.47 -14.74
C GLY A 515 13.06 -33.86 -14.07
N TRP A 516 14.21 -33.86 -14.76
CA TRP A 516 15.47 -33.26 -14.29
C TRP A 516 16.03 -33.91 -13.01
N SER A 517 15.67 -35.18 -12.75
CA SER A 517 16.12 -35.89 -11.57
C SER A 517 17.58 -36.35 -11.70
N ASN A 518 18.50 -35.64 -11.03
CA ASN A 518 19.91 -36.05 -10.94
C ASN A 518 20.05 -37.48 -10.40
N LYS A 519 19.22 -37.89 -9.44
CA LYS A 519 19.25 -39.25 -8.88
C LYS A 519 18.84 -40.32 -9.90
N ALA A 520 17.81 -40.05 -10.70
CA ALA A 520 17.40 -40.97 -11.75
C ALA A 520 18.47 -41.09 -12.82
N MET A 521 19.08 -39.96 -13.21
CA MET A 521 20.17 -39.93 -14.19
C MET A 521 21.41 -40.70 -13.72
N ILE A 522 21.83 -40.53 -12.46
CA ILE A 522 22.96 -41.29 -11.92
C ILE A 522 22.69 -42.80 -11.96
N LYS A 523 21.47 -43.25 -11.65
CA LYS A 523 21.07 -44.67 -11.74
C LYS A 523 20.98 -45.21 -13.16
N GLU A 524 20.85 -44.33 -14.14
CA GLU A 524 20.80 -44.71 -15.56
C GLU A 524 22.21 -44.80 -16.15
N ILE A 525 23.14 -44.00 -15.62
CA ILE A 525 24.55 -43.99 -16.00
C ILE A 525 25.33 -45.18 -15.41
N VAL A 526 25.02 -45.58 -14.17
CA VAL A 526 25.69 -46.65 -13.39
C VAL A 526 24.80 -47.88 -13.34
#